data_AF-A0A843CLF9-F1
#
_entry.id   AF-A0A843CLF9-F1
#
_cell.length_a   1.000
_cell.length_b   1.000
_cell.length_c   1.000
_cell.angle_alpha   90.00
_cell.angle_beta   90.00
_cell.angle_gamma   90.00
#
_symmetry.space_group_name_H-M   'P 1'
#
loop_
_entity.id
_entity.type
_entity.pdbx_description
1 polymer ?
#
loop_
_entity_poly.entity_id
_entity_poly.type
_entity_poly.pdbx_seq_one_letter_code
_entity_poly.pdbx_strand_id
1 'polypeptide(L)'
;ATKAVILNLAKVMAIKDEIYTPLLLTDEEKLERDKIRYNVDEKNGDKIKYVHLNRPEFEVFGRQIRFNLPKWLAHNWLMNMFKHAKFTRGLLARWGWHKKEMGFRDWYSEDVIGFFLKTAGKNYELALRGLRVINDPYRPGEFAVTGFREVIYPKMEKAKREFEQLTSSNPPLPEIPVLVS
;
A
#
# COMPACT_ATOMS: atom_id res chain seq x y z
N ALA A 1 18.73 7.14 -9.70
CA ALA A 1 18.27 6.64 -8.39
C ALA A 1 17.21 7.53 -7.73
N THR A 2 17.40 8.85 -7.66
CA THR A 2 16.54 9.79 -6.90
C THR A 2 15.04 9.69 -7.22
N LYS A 3 14.67 9.55 -8.50
CA LYS A 3 13.28 9.31 -8.90
C LYS A 3 12.70 8.02 -8.28
N ALA A 4 13.49 6.94 -8.25
CA ALA A 4 13.06 5.67 -7.67
C ALA A 4 12.87 5.79 -6.16
N VAL A 5 13.78 6.48 -5.45
CA VAL A 5 13.65 6.76 -4.00
C VAL A 5 12.33 7.46 -3.72
N ILE A 6 12.07 8.57 -4.41
CA ILE A 6 10.87 9.40 -4.20
C ILE A 6 9.60 8.61 -4.52
N LEU A 7 9.55 7.93 -5.66
CA LEU A 7 8.38 7.17 -6.08
C LEU A 7 8.08 6.00 -5.16
N ASN A 8 9.12 5.26 -4.75
CA ASN A 8 8.97 4.15 -3.84
C ASN A 8 8.54 4.61 -2.45
N LEU A 9 9.17 5.66 -1.92
CA LEU A 9 8.79 6.24 -0.63
C LEU A 9 7.32 6.70 -0.65
N ALA A 10 6.91 7.41 -1.70
CA ALA A 10 5.51 7.84 -1.86
C ALA A 10 4.54 6.66 -1.86
N LYS A 11 4.88 5.55 -2.55
CA LYS A 11 4.03 4.35 -2.58
C LYS A 11 3.94 3.66 -1.22
N VAL A 12 5.04 3.57 -0.49
CA VAL A 12 5.06 2.95 0.84
C VAL A 12 4.35 3.84 1.88
N MET A 13 4.39 5.15 1.72
CA MET A 13 3.63 6.10 2.55
C MET A 13 2.13 6.11 2.25
N ALA A 14 1.71 5.73 1.04
CA ALA A 14 0.33 5.74 0.58
C ALA A 14 -0.49 4.55 1.11
N ILE A 15 -0.54 4.40 2.43
CA ILE A 15 -1.32 3.37 3.12
C ILE A 15 -2.81 3.72 2.98
N LYS A 16 -3.55 2.94 2.17
CA LYS A 16 -5.00 3.08 2.03
C LYS A 16 -5.69 2.47 3.25
N ASP A 17 -5.90 3.29 4.26
CA ASP A 17 -6.63 2.87 5.45
C ASP A 17 -8.16 2.87 5.24
N GLU A 18 -8.85 2.21 6.16
CA GLU A 18 -10.30 2.03 6.17
C GLU A 18 -11.07 3.35 6.45
N ILE A 19 -10.38 4.46 6.74
CA ILE A 19 -10.94 5.81 6.91
C ILE A 19 -10.77 6.64 5.63
N TYR A 20 -9.65 6.49 4.94
CA TYR A 20 -9.34 7.13 3.68
C TYR A 20 -10.13 6.50 2.53
N THR A 21 -10.37 5.20 2.59
CA THR A 21 -11.19 4.49 1.59
C THR A 21 -12.59 5.10 1.44
N PRO A 22 -13.35 5.36 2.53
CA PRO A 22 -14.60 6.12 2.49
C PRO A 22 -14.50 7.49 1.80
N LEU A 23 -13.42 8.24 2.04
CA LEU A 23 -13.20 9.53 1.37
C LEU A 23 -13.11 9.33 -0.14
N LEU A 24 -12.29 8.39 -0.60
CA LEU A 24 -12.15 8.07 -2.03
C LEU A 24 -13.45 7.59 -2.67
N LEU A 25 -14.28 6.88 -1.92
CA LEU A 25 -15.55 6.33 -2.41
C LEU A 25 -16.68 7.35 -2.47
N THR A 26 -16.57 8.46 -1.73
CA THR A 26 -17.60 9.52 -1.63
C THR A 26 -17.11 10.87 -2.14
N ASP A 27 -16.00 10.88 -2.86
CA ASP A 27 -15.40 12.07 -3.45
C ASP A 27 -16.29 12.65 -4.56
N GLU A 28 -16.47 13.97 -4.57
CA GLU A 28 -17.39 14.66 -5.50
C GLU A 28 -16.98 14.44 -6.95
N GLU A 29 -15.68 14.54 -7.25
CA GLU A 29 -15.18 14.29 -8.60
C GLU A 29 -15.50 12.87 -9.08
N LYS A 30 -15.44 11.88 -8.17
CA LYS A 30 -15.80 10.50 -8.50
C LYS A 30 -17.29 10.42 -8.81
N LEU A 31 -18.13 11.00 -7.97
CA LEU A 31 -19.59 10.96 -8.15
C LEU A 31 -20.00 11.64 -9.47
N GLU A 32 -19.42 12.78 -9.81
CA GLU A 32 -19.67 13.47 -11.07
C GLU A 32 -19.18 12.68 -12.29
N ARG A 33 -17.98 12.08 -12.21
CA ARG A 33 -17.50 11.17 -13.27
C ARG A 33 -18.40 9.95 -13.45
N ASP A 34 -18.94 9.41 -12.37
CA ASP A 34 -19.86 8.27 -12.43
C ASP A 34 -21.19 8.69 -13.08
N LYS A 35 -21.73 9.89 -12.78
CA LYS A 35 -22.93 10.42 -13.47
C LYS A 35 -22.72 10.53 -14.97
N ILE A 36 -21.58 11.08 -15.41
CA ILE A 36 -21.23 11.18 -16.83
C ILE A 36 -21.10 9.79 -17.46
N ARG A 37 -20.36 8.87 -16.80
CA ARG A 37 -20.11 7.52 -17.28
C ARG A 37 -21.40 6.73 -17.50
N TYR A 38 -22.36 6.87 -16.61
CA TYR A 38 -23.63 6.15 -16.66
C TYR A 38 -24.76 6.95 -17.30
N ASN A 39 -24.46 8.12 -17.88
CA ASN A 39 -25.42 9.00 -18.53
C ASN A 39 -26.65 9.31 -17.65
N VAL A 40 -26.41 9.61 -16.38
CA VAL A 40 -27.45 9.89 -15.38
C VAL A 40 -27.88 11.34 -15.50
N ASP A 41 -29.16 11.58 -15.79
CA ASP A 41 -29.73 12.93 -15.79
C ASP A 41 -30.62 13.18 -14.57
N GLU A 42 -30.01 13.77 -13.53
CA GLU A 42 -30.72 14.08 -12.29
C GLU A 42 -31.86 15.09 -12.48
N LYS A 43 -31.82 15.95 -13.53
CA LYS A 43 -32.89 16.92 -13.81
C LYS A 43 -34.14 16.24 -14.36
N ASN A 44 -33.95 15.15 -15.09
CA ASN A 44 -35.03 14.33 -15.64
C ASN A 44 -35.48 13.21 -14.70
N GLY A 45 -34.95 13.17 -13.48
CA GLY A 45 -35.40 12.29 -12.40
C GLY A 45 -34.58 11.02 -12.20
N ASP A 46 -33.48 10.84 -12.94
CA ASP A 46 -32.59 9.70 -12.74
C ASP A 46 -31.91 9.74 -11.39
N LYS A 47 -31.67 8.57 -10.80
CA LYS A 47 -31.02 8.44 -9.49
C LYS A 47 -29.98 7.34 -9.53
N ILE A 48 -28.81 7.63 -8.97
CA ILE A 48 -27.77 6.64 -8.74
C ILE A 48 -27.77 6.22 -7.26
N LYS A 49 -27.73 4.91 -7.01
CA LYS A 49 -27.59 4.34 -5.67
C LYS A 49 -26.28 3.58 -5.56
N TYR A 50 -25.50 3.91 -4.53
CA TYR A 50 -24.21 3.29 -4.27
C TYR A 50 -24.33 2.25 -3.16
N VAL A 51 -23.89 1.02 -3.46
CA VAL A 51 -23.75 -0.06 -2.49
C VAL A 51 -22.28 -0.49 -2.48
N HIS A 52 -21.66 -0.46 -1.30
CA HIS A 52 -20.24 -0.76 -1.13
C HIS A 52 -20.04 -2.23 -0.78
N LEU A 53 -19.11 -2.91 -1.45
CA LEU A 53 -18.77 -4.32 -1.18
C LEU A 53 -17.50 -4.45 -0.32
N ASN A 54 -17.21 -3.42 0.48
CA ASN A 54 -15.98 -3.36 1.25
C ASN A 54 -15.96 -4.42 2.36
N ARG A 55 -14.76 -4.94 2.62
CA ARG A 55 -14.45 -5.84 3.74
C ARG A 55 -13.44 -5.15 4.67
N PRO A 56 -13.89 -4.25 5.55
CA PRO A 56 -12.98 -3.59 6.48
C PRO A 56 -12.24 -4.62 7.33
N GLU A 57 -10.98 -4.34 7.59
CA GLU A 57 -10.15 -5.19 8.41
C GLU A 57 -9.37 -4.33 9.40
N PHE A 58 -9.51 -4.65 10.66
CA PHE A 58 -8.89 -3.93 11.76
C PHE A 58 -8.03 -4.87 12.57
N GLU A 59 -6.92 -4.36 13.07
CA GLU A 59 -6.13 -5.05 14.09
C GLU A 59 -6.46 -4.42 15.44
N VAL A 60 -7.01 -5.23 16.34
CA VAL A 60 -7.42 -4.79 17.68
C VAL A 60 -6.86 -5.79 18.69
N PHE A 61 -6.00 -5.32 19.60
CA PHE A 61 -5.30 -6.17 20.58
C PHE A 61 -4.54 -7.36 19.95
N GLY A 62 -3.91 -7.14 18.79
CA GLY A 62 -3.16 -8.18 18.07
C GLY A 62 -4.02 -9.25 17.39
N ARG A 63 -5.34 -9.09 17.37
CA ARG A 63 -6.26 -9.94 16.60
C ARG A 63 -6.75 -9.20 15.36
N GLN A 64 -6.66 -9.86 14.21
CA GLN A 64 -7.22 -9.34 12.97
C GLN A 64 -8.71 -9.64 12.90
N ILE A 65 -9.51 -8.58 12.85
CA ILE A 65 -10.95 -8.63 12.73
C ILE A 65 -11.29 -8.16 11.33
N ARG A 66 -11.74 -9.09 10.48
CA ARG A 66 -12.28 -8.80 9.16
C ARG A 66 -13.75 -9.12 9.13
N PHE A 67 -14.54 -8.21 8.57
CA PHE A 67 -15.98 -8.44 8.43
C PHE A 67 -16.49 -7.91 7.09
N ASN A 68 -17.59 -8.51 6.62
CA ASN A 68 -18.34 -7.96 5.50
C ASN A 68 -19.25 -6.86 6.05
N LEU A 69 -19.22 -5.68 5.44
CA LEU A 69 -20.21 -4.64 5.75
C LEU A 69 -21.62 -5.18 5.41
N PRO A 70 -22.55 -5.23 6.37
CA PRO A 70 -23.93 -5.57 6.09
C PRO A 70 -24.51 -4.62 5.03
N LYS A 71 -25.37 -5.13 4.13
CA LYS A 71 -25.96 -4.33 3.05
C LYS A 71 -26.57 -3.02 3.52
N TRP A 72 -27.23 -3.02 4.68
CA TRP A 72 -27.84 -1.80 5.26
C TRP A 72 -26.80 -0.74 5.65
N LEU A 73 -25.60 -1.14 6.07
CA LEU A 73 -24.48 -0.25 6.42
C LEU A 73 -23.67 0.17 5.20
N ALA A 74 -23.68 -0.59 4.11
CA ALA A 74 -22.80 -0.41 2.96
C ALA A 74 -23.25 0.72 2.01
N HIS A 75 -23.60 1.90 2.54
CA HIS A 75 -24.13 3.05 1.79
C HIS A 75 -23.27 4.31 1.97
N ASN A 76 -23.44 5.29 1.09
CA ASN A 76 -22.71 6.56 1.14
C ASN A 76 -22.89 7.32 2.46
N TRP A 77 -24.03 7.20 3.15
CA TRP A 77 -24.21 7.82 4.46
C TRP A 77 -23.15 7.36 5.47
N LEU A 78 -22.91 6.04 5.57
CA LEU A 78 -21.89 5.50 6.46
C LEU A 78 -20.49 5.97 6.05
N MET A 79 -20.19 5.93 4.74
CA MET A 79 -18.91 6.38 4.22
C MET A 79 -18.67 7.87 4.49
N ASN A 80 -19.70 8.71 4.35
CA ASN A 80 -19.66 10.13 4.66
C ASN A 80 -19.48 10.41 6.15
N MET A 81 -19.94 9.52 7.04
CA MET A 81 -19.59 9.62 8.47
C MET A 81 -18.13 9.21 8.70
N PHE A 82 -17.71 8.06 8.16
CA PHE A 82 -16.38 7.50 8.38
C PHE A 82 -15.25 8.38 7.82
N LYS A 83 -15.45 9.07 6.70
CA LYS A 83 -14.41 9.94 6.11
C LYS A 83 -13.97 11.07 7.04
N HIS A 84 -14.81 11.47 8.00
CA HIS A 84 -14.51 12.50 8.99
C HIS A 84 -13.94 11.93 10.29
N ALA A 85 -13.92 10.61 10.48
CA ALA A 85 -13.44 9.94 11.68
C ALA A 85 -11.90 9.87 11.78
N LYS A 86 -11.16 10.83 11.19
CA LYS A 86 -9.69 10.84 11.16
C LYS A 86 -9.06 10.79 12.56
N PHE A 87 -9.74 11.33 13.57
CA PHE A 87 -9.29 11.30 14.97
C PHE A 87 -9.14 9.86 15.51
N THR A 88 -9.91 8.90 14.98
CA THR A 88 -9.84 7.49 15.38
C THR A 88 -8.53 6.83 14.97
N ARG A 89 -7.79 7.39 14.00
CA ARG A 89 -6.48 6.86 13.57
C ARG A 89 -5.50 6.72 14.73
N GLY A 90 -5.40 7.74 15.58
CA GLY A 90 -4.49 7.71 16.73
C GLY A 90 -4.87 6.64 17.76
N LEU A 91 -6.16 6.45 18.02
CA LEU A 91 -6.66 5.43 18.94
C LEU A 91 -6.42 4.03 18.38
N LEU A 92 -6.78 3.80 17.12
CA LEU A 92 -6.64 2.52 16.45
C LEU A 92 -5.17 2.13 16.28
N ALA A 93 -4.29 3.08 15.96
CA ALA A 93 -2.85 2.85 15.89
C ALA A 93 -2.28 2.35 17.23
N ARG A 94 -2.75 2.88 18.37
CA ARG A 94 -2.37 2.38 19.71
C ARG A 94 -2.78 0.93 19.94
N TRP A 95 -3.83 0.44 19.27
CA TRP A 95 -4.30 -0.95 19.35
C TRP A 95 -3.65 -1.88 18.31
N GLY A 96 -2.70 -1.38 17.52
CA GLY A 96 -1.95 -2.15 16.53
C GLY A 96 -2.42 -1.97 15.08
N TRP A 97 -3.43 -1.15 14.82
CA TRP A 97 -3.93 -0.92 13.47
C TRP A 97 -2.86 -0.33 12.54
N HIS A 98 -2.69 -0.96 11.37
CA HIS A 98 -1.62 -0.67 10.38
C HIS A 98 -0.18 -0.75 10.92
N LYS A 99 0.07 -1.42 12.05
CA LYS A 99 1.42 -1.50 12.64
C LYS A 99 2.43 -2.15 11.69
N LYS A 100 2.02 -3.16 10.93
CA LYS A 100 2.88 -3.84 9.94
C LYS A 100 3.24 -2.93 8.77
N GLU A 101 2.25 -2.24 8.22
CA GLU A 101 2.41 -1.31 7.10
C GLU A 101 3.25 -0.09 7.51
N MET A 102 3.00 0.49 8.69
CA MET A 102 3.82 1.57 9.24
C MET A 102 5.25 1.10 9.51
N GLY A 103 5.43 -0.07 10.13
CA GLY A 103 6.76 -0.63 10.35
C GLY A 103 7.51 -0.93 9.05
N PHE A 104 6.81 -1.33 7.98
CA PHE A 104 7.42 -1.49 6.65
C PHE A 104 7.81 -0.15 6.03
N ARG A 105 7.00 0.90 6.21
CA ARG A 105 7.33 2.28 5.82
C ARG A 105 8.57 2.78 6.52
N ASP A 106 8.62 2.62 7.84
CA ASP A 106 9.72 3.11 8.65
C ASP A 106 11.01 2.36 8.29
N TRP A 107 10.95 1.04 8.16
CA TRP A 107 12.04 0.22 7.62
C TRP A 107 12.55 0.70 6.26
N TYR A 108 11.65 0.97 5.29
CA TYR A 108 12.09 1.45 3.98
C TYR A 108 12.74 2.83 4.07
N SER A 109 12.14 3.73 4.85
CA SER A 109 12.62 5.11 5.01
C SER A 109 13.95 5.22 5.75
N GLU A 110 14.15 4.39 6.77
CA GLU A 110 15.32 4.46 7.65
C GLU A 110 16.44 3.55 7.16
N ASP A 111 16.15 2.27 6.94
CA ASP A 111 17.16 1.26 6.66
C ASP A 111 17.53 1.25 5.17
N VAL A 112 16.54 1.15 4.28
CA VAL A 112 16.80 1.02 2.83
C VAL A 112 17.34 2.32 2.24
N ILE A 113 16.69 3.45 2.53
CA ILE A 113 17.18 4.76 2.08
C ILE A 113 18.49 5.10 2.80
N GLY A 114 18.62 4.80 4.10
CA GLY A 114 19.88 5.01 4.84
C GLY A 114 21.05 4.22 4.25
N PHE A 115 20.83 2.96 3.88
CA PHE A 115 21.81 2.15 3.16
C PHE A 115 22.15 2.74 1.80
N PHE A 116 21.15 3.15 1.02
CA PHE A 116 21.37 3.79 -0.29
C PHE A 116 22.28 5.02 -0.14
N LEU A 117 21.99 5.92 0.79
CA LEU A 117 22.76 7.14 1.01
C LEU A 117 24.22 6.86 1.43
N LYS A 118 24.44 5.84 2.26
CA LYS A 118 25.79 5.44 2.71
C LYS A 118 26.60 4.74 1.62
N THR A 119 25.95 3.93 0.79
CA THR A 119 26.61 3.01 -0.15
C THR A 119 26.74 3.58 -1.56
N ALA A 120 25.86 4.48 -1.99
CA ALA A 120 25.79 4.96 -3.37
C ALA A 120 27.10 5.57 -3.90
N GLY A 121 27.88 6.23 -3.03
CA GLY A 121 29.18 6.80 -3.41
C GLY A 121 30.30 5.78 -3.59
N LYS A 122 30.17 4.57 -3.00
CA LYS A 122 31.19 3.50 -3.07
C LYS A 122 30.81 2.41 -4.06
N ASN A 123 29.54 2.01 -4.06
CA ASN A 123 29.02 0.96 -4.92
C ASN A 123 27.56 1.28 -5.27
N TYR A 124 27.38 2.06 -6.34
CA TYR A 124 26.08 2.53 -6.79
C TYR A 124 25.14 1.38 -7.22
N GLU A 125 25.67 0.33 -7.85
CA GLU A 125 24.88 -0.84 -8.27
C GLU A 125 24.31 -1.59 -7.06
N LEU A 126 25.13 -1.82 -6.02
CA LEU A 126 24.65 -2.43 -4.79
C LEU A 126 23.60 -1.57 -4.09
N ALA A 127 23.83 -0.26 -4.02
CA ALA A 127 22.87 0.69 -3.46
C ALA A 127 21.53 0.67 -4.22
N LEU A 128 21.59 0.61 -5.56
CA LEU A 128 20.40 0.51 -6.41
C LEU A 128 19.65 -0.82 -6.23
N ARG A 129 20.36 -1.94 -6.06
CA ARG A 129 19.74 -3.24 -5.77
C ARG A 129 18.99 -3.20 -4.44
N GLY A 130 19.61 -2.65 -3.40
CA GLY A 130 18.96 -2.44 -2.10
C GLY A 130 17.70 -1.57 -2.20
N LEU A 131 17.74 -0.48 -2.97
CA LEU A 131 16.59 0.39 -3.19
C LEU A 131 15.40 -0.33 -3.86
N ARG A 132 15.70 -1.33 -4.71
CA ARG A 132 14.77 -2.00 -5.62
C ARG A 132 14.21 -3.33 -5.11
N VAL A 133 14.53 -3.74 -3.88
CA VAL A 133 13.96 -4.97 -3.26
C VAL A 133 12.42 -4.97 -3.16
N ILE A 134 11.80 -3.80 -3.27
CA ILE A 134 10.33 -3.63 -3.28
C ILE A 134 9.74 -3.50 -4.69
N ASN A 135 10.58 -3.51 -5.72
CA ASN A 135 10.19 -3.37 -7.12
C ASN A 135 10.06 -4.73 -7.80
N ASP A 136 9.36 -4.78 -8.92
CA ASP A 136 9.28 -6.00 -9.74
C ASP A 136 10.67 -6.27 -10.35
N PRO A 137 11.24 -7.48 -10.21
CA PRO A 137 12.58 -7.80 -10.69
C PRO A 137 12.70 -7.71 -12.22
N TYR A 138 11.61 -7.99 -12.95
CA TYR A 138 11.54 -7.90 -14.40
C TYR A 138 11.09 -6.51 -14.87
N ARG A 139 10.39 -5.76 -14.02
CA ARG A 139 9.90 -4.40 -14.29
C ARG A 139 10.29 -3.42 -13.17
N PRO A 140 11.56 -2.95 -13.13
CA PRO A 140 12.10 -2.18 -12.00
C PRO A 140 11.39 -0.84 -11.68
N GLY A 141 10.56 -0.32 -12.60
CA GLY A 141 9.73 0.86 -12.36
C GLY A 141 8.40 0.55 -11.66
N GLU A 142 8.00 -0.72 -11.62
CA GLU A 142 6.77 -1.17 -10.97
C GLU A 142 7.03 -1.54 -9.51
N PHE A 143 6.03 -1.34 -8.68
CA PHE A 143 6.09 -1.64 -7.25
C PHE A 143 5.45 -3.00 -7.01
N ALA A 144 6.24 -3.96 -6.50
CA ALA A 144 5.82 -5.36 -6.39
C ALA A 144 4.98 -5.64 -5.13
N VAL A 145 5.16 -4.82 -4.08
CA VAL A 145 4.52 -4.98 -2.77
C VAL A 145 3.10 -4.38 -2.77
N THR A 146 2.24 -4.96 -3.60
CA THR A 146 0.84 -4.57 -3.80
C THR A 146 -0.09 -5.78 -3.68
N GLY A 147 -1.37 -5.53 -3.38
CA GLY A 147 -2.42 -6.55 -3.23
C GLY A 147 -3.29 -6.35 -1.99
N PHE A 148 -4.00 -7.40 -1.58
CA PHE A 148 -4.64 -7.47 -0.26
C PHE A 148 -3.61 -7.86 0.81
N ARG A 149 -3.92 -7.70 2.10
CA ARG A 149 -2.98 -7.94 3.21
C ARG A 149 -2.38 -9.34 3.21
N GLU A 150 -3.14 -10.37 2.80
CA GLU A 150 -2.65 -11.75 2.69
C GLU A 150 -1.57 -11.92 1.63
N VAL A 151 -1.58 -11.05 0.62
CA VAL A 151 -0.60 -11.04 -0.47
C VAL A 151 0.53 -10.06 -0.16
N ILE A 152 0.21 -8.90 0.42
CA ILE A 152 1.17 -7.84 0.73
C ILE A 152 2.11 -8.27 1.86
N TYR A 153 1.62 -8.81 2.97
CA TYR A 153 2.48 -9.11 4.12
C TYR A 153 3.59 -10.12 3.78
N PRO A 154 3.33 -11.24 3.08
CA PRO A 154 4.41 -12.12 2.64
C PRO A 154 5.42 -11.42 1.71
N LYS A 155 4.95 -10.52 0.85
CA LYS A 155 5.83 -9.74 -0.04
C LYS A 155 6.68 -8.71 0.71
N MET A 156 6.13 -8.06 1.74
CA MET A 156 6.87 -7.16 2.63
C MET A 156 7.99 -7.93 3.35
N GLU A 157 7.67 -9.09 3.91
CA GLU A 157 8.65 -9.95 4.58
C GLU A 157 9.71 -10.46 3.61
N LYS A 158 9.31 -10.85 2.39
CA LYS A 158 10.26 -11.24 1.33
C LYS A 158 11.23 -10.10 1.00
N ALA A 159 10.73 -8.89 0.79
CA ALA A 159 11.58 -7.73 0.48
C ALA A 159 12.56 -7.39 1.61
N LYS A 160 12.12 -7.52 2.87
CA LYS A 160 13.00 -7.37 4.05
C LYS A 160 14.12 -8.42 4.05
N ARG A 161 13.79 -9.69 3.84
CA ARG A 161 14.79 -10.77 3.78
C ARG A 161 15.78 -10.59 2.63
N GLU A 162 15.30 -10.21 1.45
CA GLU A 162 16.17 -9.94 0.30
C GLU A 162 17.14 -8.78 0.60
N PHE A 163 16.66 -7.72 1.25
CA PHE A 163 17.50 -6.62 1.70
C PHE A 163 18.53 -7.07 2.76
N GLU A 164 18.10 -7.81 3.78
CA GLU A 164 18.99 -8.34 4.81
C GLU A 164 20.08 -9.23 4.21
N GLN A 165 19.75 -10.08 3.24
CA GLN A 165 20.73 -10.89 2.52
C GLN A 165 21.72 -9.99 1.76
N LEU A 166 21.23 -9.00 1.03
CA LEU A 166 22.07 -8.05 0.28
C LEU A 166 23.03 -7.24 1.18
N THR A 167 22.61 -6.91 2.41
CA THR A 167 23.43 -6.12 3.34
C THR A 167 24.34 -6.97 4.23
N SER A 168 23.95 -8.22 4.52
CA SER A 168 24.71 -9.13 5.39
C SER A 168 25.77 -9.92 4.64
N SER A 169 25.60 -10.13 3.33
CA SER A 169 26.53 -10.89 2.51
C SER A 169 27.43 -9.98 1.66
N ASN A 170 28.71 -10.32 1.61
CA ASN A 170 29.52 -10.06 0.42
C ASN A 170 28.79 -10.81 -0.72
N PRO A 171 28.22 -10.14 -1.72
CA PRO A 171 27.06 -10.64 -2.43
C PRO A 171 27.38 -11.94 -3.19
N PRO A 172 26.63 -13.04 -3.02
CA PRO A 172 26.71 -14.13 -3.96
C PRO A 172 26.25 -13.61 -5.32
N LEU A 173 27.05 -13.86 -6.36
CA LEU A 173 26.70 -13.52 -7.74
C LEU A 173 25.36 -14.20 -8.08
N PRO A 174 24.48 -13.55 -8.85
CA PRO A 174 23.22 -14.17 -9.25
C PRO A 174 23.52 -15.46 -10.02
N GLU A 175 22.97 -16.58 -9.53
CA GLU A 175 22.95 -17.83 -10.30
C GLU A 175 22.07 -17.60 -11.54
N ILE A 176 22.73 -17.46 -12.69
CA ILE A 176 22.06 -17.51 -13.98
C ILE A 176 21.65 -18.97 -14.16
N PRO A 177 20.35 -19.29 -14.36
CA PRO A 177 19.94 -20.65 -14.64
C PRO A 177 20.63 -21.10 -15.92
N VAL A 178 21.55 -22.06 -15.79
CA VAL A 178 22.17 -22.72 -16.93
C VAL A 178 21.05 -23.49 -17.63
N LEU A 179 20.69 -23.04 -18.84
CA LEU A 179 19.85 -23.84 -19.73
C LEU A 179 20.63 -25.13 -20.01
N VAL A 180 20.13 -26.24 -19.47
CA VAL A 180 20.64 -27.57 -19.79
C VAL A 180 20.30 -27.81 -21.26
N SER A 181 21.35 -27.82 -22.08
CA SER A 181 21.33 -28.17 -23.51
C SER A 181 21.11 -29.65 -23.71
#